data_AF-A0A1S1SVR3-F1
#
_entry.id   AF-A0A1S1SVR3-F1
#
_cell.length_a   1.000
_cell.length_b   1.000
_cell.length_c   1.000
_cell.angle_alpha   90.00
_cell.angle_beta   90.00
_cell.angle_gamma   90.00
#
_symmetry.space_group_name_H-M   'P 1'
#
loop_
_entity.id
_entity.type
_entity.pdbx_description
1 polymer ?
#
loop_
_entity_poly.entity_id
_entity_poly.type
_entity_poly.pdbx_seq_one_letter_code
_entity_poly.pdbx_strand_id
1 'polypeptide(L)'
;MTDTAKKKAKGISRRSLLKTASAAAGLAAGSGVITGFPTIWAQNPITLRQFGTGVSNLNAIAQKCKEDLGITLEMAATDSDAAAQRAVTQPNSYDIADVEYWIAKKVYPAGVLQPMDVKKLKYFDKIVPLFINGKLAPESVVAQGTAPHTVGFVESQDAKSFATEPTEWMTMVPTIYNADTLGIRPDLVGRQITTWADLMDPAYKGKTSILNIPSIGIMDAAMIMEAMGELKYADKGNMTTDEIDKTIDFLIKAKQEGQFRAFWKSFDESVNLMASGEVVIQSMWSPAVAAVRSKGIPCVYQPLKEGYRAWGGGLGLAAHLKGAQLDAAYEYINWYLSGWVGAYLNRQGYYSAAMETAKQHMSADEWGFWVEGKPAQGDILAPDGKVMEKAGAVRDGGSFEERMGKVACWNSVMDEDRYMVRRWNEFIAA
;
A
#
# COMPACT_ATOMS: atom_id res chain seq x y z
N MET A 1 -30.12 -71.35 35.95
CA MET A 1 -30.67 -71.36 34.58
C MET A 1 -30.56 -69.93 34.06
N THR A 2 -29.39 -69.55 33.54
CA THR A 2 -29.07 -69.48 32.10
C THR A 2 -30.09 -68.65 31.32
N ASP A 3 -29.76 -67.40 30.98
CA ASP A 3 -29.39 -67.14 29.59
C ASP A 3 -28.56 -65.86 29.41
N THR A 4 -27.61 -65.93 28.50
CA THR A 4 -26.56 -64.94 28.27
C THR A 4 -26.78 -64.36 26.88
N ALA A 5 -27.01 -63.06 26.76
CA ALA A 5 -27.08 -62.40 25.45
C ALA A 5 -26.13 -61.19 25.37
N LYS A 6 -24.88 -61.46 25.00
CA LYS A 6 -23.97 -60.48 24.40
C LYS A 6 -24.24 -60.40 22.88
N LYS A 7 -24.39 -59.18 22.35
CA LYS A 7 -24.13 -58.75 20.94
C LYS A 7 -24.58 -57.27 20.83
N LYS A 8 -23.95 -56.34 20.13
CA LYS A 8 -22.68 -56.21 19.38
C LYS A 8 -22.59 -54.70 19.10
N ALA A 9 -21.53 -54.00 19.51
CA ALA A 9 -21.34 -52.60 19.13
C ALA A 9 -21.13 -52.52 17.61
N LYS A 10 -21.96 -51.75 16.89
CA LYS A 10 -21.77 -51.47 15.45
C LYS A 10 -20.56 -50.54 15.31
N GLY A 11 -19.40 -51.10 15.01
CA GLY A 11 -18.23 -50.33 14.58
C GLY A 11 -18.50 -49.65 13.25
N ILE A 12 -18.21 -48.35 13.17
CA ILE A 12 -18.22 -47.57 11.94
C ILE A 12 -17.17 -48.18 11.00
N SER A 13 -17.58 -48.73 9.86
CA SER A 13 -16.61 -49.28 8.91
C SER A 13 -15.82 -48.16 8.26
N ARG A 14 -14.53 -48.38 7.97
CA ARG A 14 -13.66 -47.45 7.22
C ARG A 14 -14.29 -46.98 5.90
N ARG A 15 -15.20 -47.78 5.30
CA ARG A 15 -15.94 -47.44 4.08
C ARG A 15 -17.05 -46.39 4.30
N SER A 16 -17.64 -46.33 5.50
CA SER A 16 -18.57 -45.26 5.89
C SER A 16 -17.82 -43.96 6.15
N LEU A 17 -16.63 -44.03 6.77
CA LEU A 17 -15.80 -42.86 7.01
C LEU A 17 -15.27 -42.23 5.71
N LEU A 18 -14.88 -43.05 4.73
CA LEU A 18 -14.49 -42.60 3.39
C LEU A 18 -15.66 -42.00 2.59
N LYS A 19 -16.88 -42.55 2.70
CA LYS A 19 -18.07 -41.97 2.05
C LYS A 19 -18.52 -40.64 2.68
N THR A 20 -18.28 -40.47 3.98
CA THR A 20 -18.60 -39.22 4.69
C THR A 20 -17.51 -38.16 4.43
N ALA A 21 -16.25 -38.57 4.30
CA ALA A 21 -15.15 -37.70 3.88
C ALA A 21 -15.28 -37.24 2.42
N SER A 22 -15.76 -38.10 1.51
CA SER A 22 -16.02 -37.69 0.12
C SER A 22 -17.26 -36.79 -0.02
N ALA A 23 -18.26 -36.94 0.84
CA ALA A 23 -19.40 -36.02 0.90
C ALA A 23 -19.03 -34.66 1.53
N ALA A 24 -18.17 -34.63 2.55
CA ALA A 24 -17.67 -33.40 3.15
C ALA A 24 -16.69 -32.65 2.24
N ALA A 25 -15.83 -33.36 1.50
CA ALA A 25 -14.97 -32.76 0.47
C ALA A 25 -15.78 -32.22 -0.73
N GLY A 26 -16.87 -32.92 -1.10
CA GLY A 26 -17.78 -32.46 -2.15
C GLY A 26 -18.64 -31.24 -1.76
N LEU A 27 -18.92 -31.05 -0.47
CA LEU A 27 -19.64 -29.89 0.06
C LEU A 27 -18.70 -28.70 0.35
N ALA A 28 -17.44 -28.93 0.69
CA ALA A 28 -16.44 -27.86 0.83
C ALA A 28 -16.01 -27.28 -0.53
N ALA A 29 -16.09 -28.06 -1.62
CA ALA A 29 -15.95 -27.56 -2.99
C ALA A 29 -17.21 -26.82 -3.51
N GLY A 30 -18.28 -26.74 -2.70
CA GLY A 30 -19.60 -26.24 -3.07
C GLY A 30 -20.07 -24.98 -2.36
N SER A 31 -19.26 -24.36 -1.49
CA SER A 31 -19.57 -23.03 -0.95
C SER A 31 -19.24 -21.97 -2.01
N GLY A 32 -20.13 -21.82 -2.99
CA GLY A 32 -20.02 -20.93 -4.13
C GLY A 32 -20.02 -19.44 -3.78
N VAL A 33 -18.91 -18.95 -3.25
CA VAL A 33 -18.69 -17.50 -3.07
C VAL A 33 -17.77 -16.92 -4.14
N ILE A 34 -17.02 -17.72 -4.90
CA ILE A 34 -16.32 -17.25 -6.12
C ILE A 34 -16.35 -18.33 -7.20
N THR A 35 -17.37 -18.32 -8.05
CA THR A 35 -17.41 -19.11 -9.31
C THR A 35 -17.11 -18.24 -10.54
N GLY A 36 -16.36 -17.15 -10.34
CA GLY A 36 -16.33 -16.03 -11.29
C GLY A 36 -15.15 -15.99 -12.27
N PHE A 37 -14.13 -16.83 -12.09
CA PHE A 37 -12.93 -16.80 -12.94
C PHE A 37 -12.77 -18.12 -13.71
N PRO A 38 -12.71 -18.08 -15.05
CA PRO A 38 -12.42 -19.26 -15.86
C PRO A 38 -11.05 -19.85 -15.51
N THR A 39 -10.97 -21.14 -15.18
CA THR A 39 -9.68 -21.83 -14.93
C THR A 39 -8.90 -22.12 -16.23
N ILE A 40 -9.00 -21.27 -17.24
CA ILE A 40 -8.41 -21.47 -18.58
C ILE A 40 -6.89 -21.60 -18.48
N TRP A 41 -6.25 -20.85 -17.60
CA TRP A 41 -4.79 -20.89 -17.40
C TRP A 41 -4.33 -22.10 -16.60
N ALA A 42 -5.22 -22.80 -15.88
CA ALA A 42 -4.87 -24.09 -15.28
C ALA A 42 -4.61 -25.16 -16.36
N GLN A 43 -5.26 -25.03 -17.53
CA GLN A 43 -5.08 -25.90 -18.69
C GLN A 43 -3.96 -25.41 -19.62
N ASN A 44 -3.67 -24.10 -19.61
CA ASN A 44 -2.58 -23.46 -20.36
C ASN A 44 -1.73 -22.58 -19.42
N PRO A 45 -0.77 -23.16 -18.69
CA PRO A 45 -0.06 -22.44 -17.63
C PRO A 45 0.67 -21.20 -18.15
N ILE A 46 0.33 -20.04 -17.61
CA ILE A 46 1.05 -18.78 -17.82
C ILE A 46 1.77 -18.38 -16.54
N THR A 47 3.00 -17.91 -16.71
CA THR A 47 3.76 -17.22 -15.66
C THR A 47 3.78 -15.72 -15.97
N LEU A 48 3.45 -14.90 -14.98
CA LEU A 48 3.63 -13.45 -15.00
C LEU A 48 4.71 -13.07 -13.99
N ARG A 49 5.72 -12.33 -14.44
CA ARG A 49 6.78 -11.79 -13.59
C ARG A 49 6.34 -10.44 -13.05
N GLN A 50 6.15 -10.32 -11.75
CA GLN A 50 5.81 -9.08 -11.07
C GLN A 50 7.00 -8.60 -10.24
N PHE A 51 7.27 -7.30 -10.28
CA PHE A 51 8.12 -6.66 -9.28
C PHE A 51 7.39 -5.49 -8.68
N GLY A 52 7.81 -5.08 -7.49
CA GLY A 52 7.27 -3.92 -6.82
C GLY A 52 7.69 -3.84 -5.37
N THR A 53 6.99 -3.05 -4.58
CA THR A 53 7.32 -2.94 -3.14
C THR A 53 6.87 -4.19 -2.36
N GLY A 54 7.51 -4.43 -1.21
CA GLY A 54 7.13 -5.52 -0.29
C GLY A 54 5.72 -5.39 0.31
N VAL A 55 5.00 -4.31 0.01
CA VAL A 55 3.63 -4.09 0.46
C VAL A 55 2.63 -5.05 -0.19
N SER A 56 2.74 -5.23 -1.50
CA SER A 56 1.79 -5.99 -2.33
C SER A 56 2.45 -7.20 -3.01
N ASN A 57 3.78 -7.32 -2.96
CA ASN A 57 4.52 -8.48 -3.46
C ASN A 57 4.62 -9.58 -2.38
N LEU A 58 3.47 -10.20 -2.08
CA LEU A 58 3.33 -11.16 -0.99
C LEU A 58 3.03 -12.57 -1.50
N ASN A 59 3.72 -13.58 -0.95
CA ASN A 59 3.55 -14.99 -1.33
C ASN A 59 2.10 -15.48 -1.23
N ALA A 60 1.33 -15.00 -0.25
CA ALA A 60 -0.09 -15.35 -0.10
C ALA A 60 -0.93 -14.92 -1.31
N ILE A 61 -0.62 -13.77 -1.92
CA ILE A 61 -1.31 -13.28 -3.13
C ILE A 61 -0.93 -14.17 -4.32
N ALA A 62 0.36 -14.51 -4.47
CA ALA A 62 0.81 -15.42 -5.53
C ALA A 62 0.16 -16.81 -5.44
N GLN A 63 0.07 -17.37 -4.23
CA GLN A 63 -0.58 -18.65 -3.97
C GLN A 63 -2.07 -18.58 -4.30
N LYS A 64 -2.78 -17.55 -3.83
CA LYS A 64 -4.21 -17.40 -4.10
C LYS A 64 -4.50 -17.18 -5.59
N CYS A 65 -3.67 -16.40 -6.29
CA CYS A 65 -3.77 -16.21 -7.74
C CYS A 65 -3.62 -17.55 -8.48
N LYS A 66 -2.66 -18.38 -8.07
CA LYS A 66 -2.47 -19.71 -8.66
C LYS A 66 -3.66 -20.63 -8.42
N GLU A 67 -4.22 -20.62 -7.22
CA GLU A 67 -5.42 -21.39 -6.87
C GLU A 67 -6.64 -20.97 -7.69
N ASP A 68 -6.89 -19.67 -7.80
CA ASP A 68 -8.13 -19.14 -8.38
C ASP A 68 -8.09 -19.08 -9.91
N LEU A 69 -6.94 -18.72 -10.49
CA LEU A 69 -6.80 -18.48 -11.93
C LEU A 69 -5.98 -19.55 -12.65
N GLY A 70 -5.12 -20.29 -11.94
CA GLY A 70 -4.11 -21.14 -12.55
C GLY A 70 -2.87 -20.39 -13.05
N ILE A 71 -2.81 -19.06 -12.90
CA ILE A 71 -1.67 -18.21 -13.27
C ILE A 71 -0.57 -18.32 -12.21
N THR A 72 0.68 -18.52 -12.63
CA THR A 72 1.84 -18.47 -11.73
C THR A 72 2.36 -17.04 -11.64
N LEU A 73 2.48 -16.49 -10.43
CA LEU A 73 3.17 -15.21 -10.22
C LEU A 73 4.59 -15.44 -9.71
N GLU A 74 5.58 -14.90 -10.42
CA GLU A 74 6.95 -14.79 -9.95
C GLU A 74 7.17 -13.36 -9.43
N MET A 75 7.22 -13.20 -8.10
CA MET A 75 7.25 -11.89 -7.46
C MET A 75 8.65 -11.53 -6.96
N ALA A 76 9.05 -10.27 -7.15
CA ALA A 76 10.29 -9.72 -6.63
C ALA A 76 10.03 -8.39 -5.90
N ALA A 77 10.18 -8.41 -4.57
CA ALA A 77 10.05 -7.22 -3.74
C ALA A 77 11.33 -6.38 -3.78
N THR A 78 11.19 -5.06 -3.96
CA THR A 78 12.26 -4.04 -3.93
C THR A 78 11.80 -2.80 -3.16
N ASP A 79 12.67 -1.82 -2.92
CA ASP A 79 12.23 -0.47 -2.55
C ASP A 79 11.73 0.32 -3.78
N SER A 80 11.12 1.49 -3.54
CA SER A 80 10.51 2.31 -4.58
C SER A 80 11.51 2.86 -5.60
N ASP A 81 12.74 3.20 -5.20
CA ASP A 81 13.77 3.70 -6.12
C ASP A 81 14.27 2.57 -7.02
N ALA A 82 14.56 1.41 -6.43
CA ALA A 82 14.96 0.21 -7.16
C ALA A 82 13.87 -0.27 -8.12
N ALA A 83 12.59 -0.14 -7.72
CA ALA A 83 11.44 -0.44 -8.58
C ALA A 83 11.41 0.50 -9.80
N ALA A 84 11.52 1.81 -9.59
CA ALA A 84 11.56 2.80 -10.68
C ALA A 84 12.75 2.55 -11.62
N GLN A 85 13.94 2.27 -11.07
CA GLN A 85 15.13 1.97 -11.86
C GLN A 85 14.97 0.69 -12.69
N ARG A 86 14.48 -0.39 -12.09
CA ARG A 86 14.26 -1.67 -12.79
C ARG A 86 13.25 -1.52 -13.91
N ALA A 87 12.16 -0.81 -13.68
CA ALA A 87 11.12 -0.57 -14.67
C ALA A 87 11.71 -0.01 -15.97
N VAL A 88 12.55 1.03 -15.86
CA VAL A 88 13.15 1.72 -17.02
C VAL A 88 14.33 0.96 -17.61
N THR A 89 15.22 0.42 -16.78
CA THR A 89 16.51 -0.13 -17.25
C THR A 89 16.42 -1.60 -17.68
N GLN A 90 15.40 -2.33 -17.23
CA GLN A 90 15.23 -3.76 -17.50
C GLN A 90 13.79 -4.09 -17.95
N PRO A 91 13.26 -3.44 -19.01
CA PRO A 91 11.84 -3.55 -19.40
C PRO A 91 11.40 -4.98 -19.78
N ASN A 92 12.33 -5.82 -20.24
CA ASN A 92 12.04 -7.22 -20.59
C ASN A 92 12.10 -8.18 -19.39
N SER A 93 12.45 -7.70 -18.19
CA SER A 93 12.64 -8.53 -16.97
C SER A 93 11.38 -8.75 -16.14
N TYR A 94 10.26 -8.13 -16.52
CA TYR A 94 8.99 -8.17 -15.81
C TYR A 94 7.83 -8.19 -16.81
N ASP A 95 6.63 -8.45 -16.33
CA ASP A 95 5.39 -8.42 -17.11
C ASP A 95 4.39 -7.46 -16.44
N ILE A 96 4.36 -7.45 -15.10
CA ILE A 96 3.58 -6.53 -14.29
C ILE A 96 4.53 -5.62 -13.48
N ALA A 97 4.37 -4.31 -13.63
CA ALA A 97 5.03 -3.33 -12.78
C ALA A 97 4.09 -2.91 -11.65
N ASP A 98 4.35 -3.34 -10.42
CA ASP A 98 3.58 -2.97 -9.23
C ASP A 98 4.28 -1.80 -8.52
N VAL A 99 3.93 -0.58 -8.92
CA VAL A 99 4.66 0.64 -8.56
C VAL A 99 3.71 1.73 -8.05
N GLU A 100 4.26 2.71 -7.34
CA GLU A 100 3.50 3.87 -6.89
C GLU A 100 3.18 4.82 -8.06
N TYR A 101 2.06 5.55 -7.96
CA TYR A 101 1.61 6.46 -9.03
C TYR A 101 2.64 7.54 -9.37
N TRP A 102 3.40 8.04 -8.41
CA TRP A 102 4.46 9.00 -8.70
C TRP A 102 5.54 8.44 -9.62
N ILE A 103 5.81 7.12 -9.55
CA ILE A 103 6.80 6.44 -10.40
C ILE A 103 6.34 6.47 -11.86
N ALA A 104 5.04 6.57 -12.14
CA ALA A 104 4.51 6.72 -13.49
C ALA A 104 5.18 7.88 -14.26
N LYS A 105 5.47 9.01 -13.59
CA LYS A 105 6.16 10.16 -14.21
C LYS A 105 7.55 9.81 -14.77
N LYS A 106 8.20 8.77 -14.22
CA LYS A 106 9.51 8.27 -14.68
C LYS A 106 9.35 7.14 -15.71
N VAL A 107 8.44 6.20 -15.46
CA VAL A 107 8.38 4.95 -16.23
C VAL A 107 7.50 5.04 -17.47
N TYR A 108 6.39 5.75 -17.41
CA TYR A 108 5.43 5.77 -18.51
C TYR A 108 5.97 6.53 -19.74
N PRO A 109 6.55 7.74 -19.60
CA PRO A 109 7.15 8.45 -20.75
C PRO A 109 8.34 7.70 -21.39
N ALA A 110 9.01 6.81 -20.64
CA ALA A 110 10.07 5.96 -21.17
C ALA A 110 9.55 4.92 -22.18
N GLY A 111 8.23 4.70 -22.25
CA GLY A 111 7.58 3.77 -23.19
C GLY A 111 7.79 2.29 -22.82
N VAL A 112 8.05 2.00 -21.55
CA VAL A 112 8.25 0.64 -21.04
C VAL A 112 6.95 -0.01 -20.54
N LEU A 113 5.89 0.78 -20.39
CA LEU A 113 4.53 0.33 -20.09
C LEU A 113 3.60 0.57 -21.29
N GLN A 114 2.53 -0.21 -21.37
CA GLN A 114 1.39 0.04 -22.27
C GLN A 114 0.15 0.40 -21.44
N PRO A 115 -0.72 1.32 -21.93
CA PRO A 115 -1.95 1.64 -21.24
C PRO A 115 -2.96 0.49 -21.34
N MET A 116 -3.89 0.47 -20.40
CA MET A 116 -4.98 -0.48 -20.34
C MET A 116 -6.27 0.13 -20.89
N ASP A 117 -6.98 -0.65 -21.70
CA ASP A 117 -8.35 -0.35 -22.11
C ASP A 117 -9.29 -0.57 -20.91
N VAL A 118 -9.88 0.52 -20.41
CA VAL A 118 -10.79 0.49 -19.26
C VAL A 118 -12.02 -0.40 -19.49
N LYS A 119 -12.42 -0.63 -20.76
CA LYS A 119 -13.55 -1.52 -21.09
C LYS A 119 -13.25 -2.99 -20.79
N LYS A 120 -11.96 -3.36 -20.70
CA LYS A 120 -11.51 -4.71 -20.30
C LYS A 120 -11.37 -4.86 -18.79
N LEU A 121 -11.48 -3.77 -18.04
CA LEU A 121 -11.40 -3.74 -16.59
C LEU A 121 -12.81 -3.85 -15.99
N LYS A 122 -13.17 -5.06 -15.56
CA LYS A 122 -14.49 -5.42 -15.04
C LYS A 122 -14.92 -4.57 -13.84
N TYR A 123 -13.96 -4.13 -13.02
CA TYR A 123 -14.20 -3.38 -11.79
C TYR A 123 -13.74 -1.92 -11.88
N PHE A 124 -13.60 -1.37 -13.10
CA PHE A 124 -13.18 0.02 -13.28
C PHE A 124 -14.13 1.01 -12.61
N ASP A 125 -15.44 0.78 -12.69
CA ASP A 125 -16.47 1.58 -12.03
C ASP A 125 -16.45 1.50 -10.50
N LYS A 126 -15.69 0.54 -9.95
CA LYS A 126 -15.49 0.36 -8.50
C LYS A 126 -14.24 1.06 -7.98
N ILE A 127 -13.40 1.60 -8.86
CA ILE A 127 -12.22 2.36 -8.47
C ILE A 127 -12.67 3.66 -7.79
N VAL A 128 -12.08 3.95 -6.63
CA VAL A 128 -12.42 5.15 -5.86
C VAL A 128 -12.11 6.44 -6.65
N PRO A 129 -12.93 7.50 -6.50
CA PRO A 129 -12.79 8.73 -7.29
C PRO A 129 -11.43 9.43 -7.19
N LEU A 130 -10.68 9.24 -6.09
CA LEU A 130 -9.32 9.77 -5.93
C LEU A 130 -8.37 9.42 -7.09
N PHE A 131 -8.50 8.23 -7.68
CA PHE A 131 -7.68 7.81 -8.81
C PHE A 131 -8.23 8.25 -10.17
N ILE A 132 -9.49 8.67 -10.21
CA ILE A 132 -10.18 9.07 -11.44
C ILE A 132 -10.11 10.58 -11.62
N ASN A 133 -10.50 11.35 -10.60
CA ASN A 133 -10.61 12.80 -10.67
C ASN A 133 -9.89 13.53 -9.52
N GLY A 134 -9.13 12.80 -8.69
CA GLY A 134 -8.32 13.39 -7.63
C GLY A 134 -9.08 13.80 -6.37
N LYS A 135 -10.40 13.57 -6.32
CA LYS A 135 -11.25 14.05 -5.23
C LYS A 135 -11.78 12.90 -4.37
N LEU A 136 -11.77 13.09 -3.06
CA LEU A 136 -12.42 12.17 -2.13
C LEU A 136 -13.93 12.38 -2.12
N ALA A 137 -14.34 13.65 -2.06
CA ALA A 137 -15.71 14.13 -2.18
C ALA A 137 -15.78 15.28 -3.20
N PRO A 138 -16.94 15.61 -3.79
CA PRO A 138 -17.04 16.61 -4.87
C PRO A 138 -16.41 17.98 -4.56
N GLU A 139 -16.49 18.41 -3.30
CA GLU A 139 -15.94 19.65 -2.75
C GLU A 139 -14.47 19.56 -2.30
N SER A 140 -13.87 18.37 -2.32
CA SER A 140 -12.48 18.18 -1.96
C SER A 140 -11.55 18.95 -2.91
N VAL A 141 -10.54 19.57 -2.32
CA VAL A 141 -9.42 20.17 -3.04
C VAL A 141 -8.41 19.07 -3.37
N VAL A 142 -7.90 19.08 -4.59
CA VAL A 142 -6.80 18.18 -4.99
C VAL A 142 -5.56 18.58 -4.20
N ALA A 143 -5.01 17.63 -3.45
CA ALA A 143 -3.80 17.84 -2.67
C ALA A 143 -2.56 18.04 -3.55
N GLN A 144 -1.52 18.66 -2.97
CA GLN A 144 -0.23 18.96 -3.62
C GLN A 144 0.51 17.68 -4.09
N GLY A 145 1.51 17.82 -4.96
CA GLY A 145 2.32 16.72 -5.47
C GLY A 145 1.64 15.88 -6.56
N THR A 146 2.11 14.64 -6.76
CA THR A 146 1.60 13.78 -7.85
C THR A 146 0.33 13.06 -7.40
N ALA A 147 -0.79 13.77 -7.42
CA ALA A 147 -2.10 13.17 -7.20
C ALA A 147 -2.39 12.11 -8.28
N PRO A 148 -2.84 10.89 -7.94
CA PRO A 148 -2.87 9.76 -8.87
C PRO A 148 -3.59 10.02 -10.20
N HIS A 149 -4.70 10.76 -10.19
CA HIS A 149 -5.45 11.11 -11.41
C HIS A 149 -4.61 11.88 -12.45
N THR A 150 -3.63 12.68 -12.02
CA THR A 150 -2.75 13.49 -12.91
C THR A 150 -1.83 12.66 -13.80
N VAL A 151 -1.67 11.38 -13.48
CA VAL A 151 -0.84 10.43 -14.23
C VAL A 151 -1.62 9.14 -14.54
N GLY A 152 -2.93 9.14 -14.32
CA GLY A 152 -3.77 7.95 -14.38
C GLY A 152 -4.21 7.57 -15.79
N PHE A 153 -4.20 8.52 -16.74
CA PHE A 153 -4.76 8.33 -18.08
C PHE A 153 -3.84 8.88 -19.17
N VAL A 154 -4.06 8.43 -20.41
CA VAL A 154 -3.43 8.95 -21.62
C VAL A 154 -4.44 9.08 -22.76
N GLU A 155 -4.14 9.89 -23.77
CA GLU A 155 -5.09 10.18 -24.86
C GLU A 155 -5.32 9.00 -25.83
N SER A 156 -4.35 8.10 -25.95
CA SER A 156 -4.42 6.96 -26.87
C SER A 156 -3.46 5.84 -26.47
N GLN A 157 -3.60 4.67 -27.09
CA GLN A 157 -2.76 3.50 -26.82
C GLN A 157 -1.26 3.75 -27.05
N ASP A 158 -0.91 4.66 -27.98
CA ASP A 158 0.48 5.00 -28.32
C ASP A 158 0.99 6.27 -27.62
N ALA A 159 0.15 6.94 -26.84
CA ALA A 159 0.52 8.17 -26.15
C ALA A 159 1.52 7.89 -25.02
N LYS A 160 2.52 8.77 -24.89
CA LYS A 160 3.54 8.75 -23.83
C LYS A 160 3.39 9.87 -22.81
N SER A 161 2.46 10.79 -23.06
CA SER A 161 2.14 11.91 -22.18
C SER A 161 0.80 11.64 -21.51
N PHE A 162 0.69 12.07 -20.24
CA PHE A 162 -0.53 11.92 -19.47
C PHE A 162 -1.64 12.84 -20.02
N ALA A 163 -2.86 12.32 -20.02
CA ALA A 163 -4.07 13.09 -20.28
C ALA A 163 -4.41 13.95 -19.06
N THR A 164 -5.06 15.09 -19.30
CA THR A 164 -5.51 15.98 -18.23
C THR A 164 -6.87 15.57 -17.64
N GLU A 165 -7.59 14.69 -18.32
CA GLU A 165 -8.92 14.18 -17.94
C GLU A 165 -8.97 12.65 -18.09
N PRO A 166 -9.93 11.96 -17.44
CA PRO A 166 -10.13 10.53 -17.63
C PRO A 166 -10.42 10.16 -19.09
N THR A 167 -9.76 9.11 -19.57
CA THR A 167 -9.91 8.58 -20.93
C THR A 167 -10.20 7.07 -20.90
N GLU A 168 -10.30 6.46 -22.09
CA GLU A 168 -10.38 5.00 -22.25
C GLU A 168 -9.07 4.27 -21.87
N TRP A 169 -7.96 5.00 -21.76
CA TRP A 169 -6.61 4.42 -21.66
C TRP A 169 -5.97 4.76 -20.33
N MET A 170 -6.02 3.80 -19.40
CA MET A 170 -5.48 3.94 -18.04
C MET A 170 -4.01 3.51 -17.99
N THR A 171 -3.14 4.31 -17.37
CA THR A 171 -1.69 4.01 -17.31
C THR A 171 -1.37 2.82 -16.42
N MET A 172 -2.03 2.76 -15.26
CA MET A 172 -1.89 1.73 -14.24
C MET A 172 -3.22 1.56 -13.52
N VAL A 173 -3.56 0.34 -13.15
CA VAL A 173 -4.77 0.05 -12.37
C VAL A 173 -4.45 0.18 -10.88
N PRO A 174 -5.16 1.04 -10.13
CA PRO A 174 -4.85 1.29 -8.74
C PRO A 174 -5.23 0.08 -7.90
N THR A 175 -4.40 -0.24 -6.91
CA THR A 175 -4.61 -1.41 -6.05
C THR A 175 -4.87 -1.00 -4.61
N ILE A 176 -3.95 -0.23 -4.05
CA ILE A 176 -3.97 0.22 -2.66
C ILE A 176 -3.46 1.65 -2.53
N TYR A 177 -3.82 2.29 -1.44
CA TYR A 177 -3.31 3.60 -1.06
C TYR A 177 -3.41 3.81 0.44
N ASN A 178 -2.68 4.80 0.92
CA ASN A 178 -2.76 5.23 2.32
C ASN A 178 -2.37 6.70 2.47
N ALA A 179 -2.58 7.18 3.69
CA ALA A 179 -2.20 8.50 4.15
C ALA A 179 -1.32 8.34 5.39
N ASP A 180 -0.14 8.95 5.34
CA ASP A 180 0.93 8.78 6.31
C ASP A 180 1.26 10.03 7.15
N THR A 181 1.61 9.80 8.41
CA THR A 181 2.06 10.74 9.45
C THR A 181 3.18 10.13 10.30
N LEU A 182 3.35 10.63 11.52
CA LEU A 182 4.34 10.15 12.47
C LEU A 182 3.86 8.90 13.22
N GLY A 183 4.71 7.88 13.24
CA GLY A 183 4.67 6.79 14.22
C GLY A 183 5.36 7.24 15.51
N ILE A 184 4.73 6.99 16.65
CA ILE A 184 5.15 7.53 17.94
C ILE A 184 5.15 6.43 18.99
N ARG A 185 6.19 6.35 19.83
CA ARG A 185 6.25 5.49 21.03
C ARG A 185 5.62 6.23 22.22
N PRO A 186 4.31 6.08 22.50
CA PRO A 186 3.62 6.86 23.53
C PRO A 186 4.19 6.62 24.94
N ASP A 187 4.80 5.45 25.15
CA ASP A 187 5.45 5.05 26.40
C ASP A 187 6.82 5.71 26.59
N LEU A 188 7.39 6.31 25.53
CA LEU A 188 8.71 6.96 25.54
C LEU A 188 8.64 8.46 25.27
N VAL A 189 7.52 8.97 24.72
CA VAL A 189 7.29 10.41 24.58
C VAL A 189 6.55 10.95 25.81
N GLY A 190 7.20 11.82 26.58
CA GLY A 190 6.64 12.35 27.84
C GLY A 190 5.49 13.37 27.67
N ARG A 191 4.99 13.58 26.45
CA ARG A 191 3.89 14.49 26.12
C ARG A 191 3.19 14.04 24.84
N GLN A 192 2.01 14.59 24.59
CA GLN A 192 1.32 14.41 23.31
C GLN A 192 2.09 15.10 22.17
N ILE A 193 2.17 14.40 21.05
CA ILE A 193 2.71 14.89 19.77
C ILE A 193 1.54 15.35 18.90
N THR A 194 1.59 16.57 18.37
CA THR A 194 0.44 17.22 17.70
C THR A 194 0.79 17.88 16.36
N THR A 195 2.08 17.96 16.03
CA THR A 195 2.61 18.69 14.88
C THR A 195 3.81 17.98 14.28
N TRP A 196 4.01 18.06 12.96
CA TRP A 196 5.22 17.52 12.33
C TRP A 196 6.51 18.13 12.90
N ALA A 197 6.45 19.40 13.32
CA ALA A 197 7.54 20.09 14.01
C ALA A 197 8.06 19.39 15.28
N ASP A 198 7.24 18.56 15.94
CA ASP A 198 7.66 17.85 17.16
C ASP A 198 8.81 16.87 16.90
N LEU A 199 9.02 16.42 15.65
CA LEU A 199 10.17 15.60 15.27
C LEU A 199 11.51 16.34 15.47
N MET A 200 11.48 17.67 15.50
CA MET A 200 12.63 18.55 15.70
C MET A 200 12.77 19.05 17.13
N ASP A 201 11.91 18.60 18.06
CA ASP A 201 12.04 18.99 19.47
C ASP A 201 13.39 18.50 20.02
N PRO A 202 14.20 19.39 20.66
CA PRO A 202 15.46 19.03 21.29
C PRO A 202 15.35 17.89 22.32
N ALA A 203 14.18 17.69 22.92
CA ALA A 203 13.91 16.58 23.84
C ALA A 203 14.04 15.19 23.18
N TYR A 204 13.91 15.12 21.85
CA TYR A 204 14.00 13.89 21.05
C TYR A 204 15.27 13.80 20.21
N LYS A 205 16.25 14.67 20.46
CA LYS A 205 17.56 14.65 19.79
C LYS A 205 18.21 13.27 19.86
N GLY A 206 18.64 12.76 18.70
CA GLY A 206 19.25 11.45 18.52
C GLY A 206 18.25 10.28 18.61
N LYS A 207 16.93 10.56 18.59
CA LYS A 207 15.85 9.57 18.73
C LYS A 207 14.74 9.74 17.69
N THR A 208 14.97 10.50 16.63
CA THR A 208 14.00 10.66 15.54
C THR A 208 14.50 10.12 14.22
N SER A 209 13.59 9.89 13.27
CA SER A 209 13.93 9.41 11.92
C SER A 209 12.93 9.92 10.87
N ILE A 210 13.39 9.99 9.62
CA ILE A 210 12.54 10.23 8.44
C ILE A 210 12.92 9.24 7.33
N LEU A 211 12.04 9.12 6.33
CA LEU A 211 12.22 8.21 5.20
C LEU A 211 13.38 8.66 4.28
N ASN A 212 14.15 7.70 3.79
CA ASN A 212 15.31 7.87 2.91
C ASN A 212 15.05 7.40 1.47
N ILE A 213 13.87 7.77 0.96
CA ILE A 213 13.56 7.72 -0.46
C ILE A 213 13.44 9.18 -0.90
N PRO A 214 14.34 9.73 -1.74
CA PRO A 214 14.40 11.17 -2.01
C PRO A 214 13.06 11.77 -2.44
N SER A 215 12.36 11.10 -3.37
CA SER A 215 11.04 11.48 -3.88
C SER A 215 9.91 11.39 -2.86
N ILE A 216 10.20 10.97 -1.62
CA ILE A 216 9.22 10.87 -0.52
C ILE A 216 9.70 11.65 0.71
N GLY A 217 10.92 11.39 1.19
CA GLY A 217 11.49 11.98 2.40
C GLY A 217 11.63 13.50 2.34
N ILE A 218 11.80 14.09 1.14
CA ILE A 218 11.80 15.55 1.00
C ILE A 218 10.46 16.19 1.36
N MET A 219 9.35 15.48 1.15
CA MET A 219 8.04 15.97 1.60
C MET A 219 7.87 15.83 3.10
N ASP A 220 8.42 14.78 3.73
CA ASP A 220 8.45 14.72 5.21
C ASP A 220 9.20 15.95 5.77
N ALA A 221 10.33 16.32 5.16
CA ALA A 221 11.08 17.53 5.53
C ALA A 221 10.28 18.82 5.29
N ALA A 222 9.56 18.91 4.17
CA ALA A 222 8.68 20.03 3.86
C ALA A 222 7.57 20.20 4.90
N MET A 223 6.94 19.09 5.30
CA MET A 223 5.91 19.07 6.34
C MET A 223 6.47 19.56 7.68
N ILE A 224 7.69 19.14 8.03
CA ILE A 224 8.39 19.60 9.24
C ILE A 224 8.69 21.11 9.18
N MET A 225 9.28 21.60 8.10
CA MET A 225 9.67 23.01 7.97
C MET A 225 8.45 23.94 7.92
N GLU A 226 7.38 23.55 7.23
CA GLU A 226 6.14 24.32 7.19
C GLU A 226 5.46 24.34 8.59
N ALA A 227 5.48 23.22 9.30
CA ALA A 227 5.00 23.12 10.68
C ALA A 227 5.78 24.00 11.69
N MET A 228 7.09 24.18 11.44
CA MET A 228 7.96 25.08 12.22
C MET A 228 7.81 26.56 11.80
N GLY A 229 7.18 26.84 10.66
CA GLY A 229 7.07 28.19 10.10
C GLY A 229 8.34 28.68 9.39
N GLU A 230 9.27 27.79 9.06
CA GLU A 230 10.57 28.12 8.45
C GLU A 230 10.44 28.40 6.94
N LEU A 231 9.57 27.65 6.26
CA LEU A 231 9.33 27.79 4.83
C LEU A 231 7.90 27.42 4.48
N LYS A 232 7.28 28.20 3.60
CA LYS A 232 5.99 27.88 2.99
C LYS A 232 6.21 27.53 1.53
N TYR A 233 5.72 26.37 1.12
CA TYR A 233 5.86 25.87 -0.24
C TYR A 233 4.63 26.22 -1.08
N ALA A 234 4.84 26.54 -2.36
CA ALA A 234 3.74 26.62 -3.31
C ALA A 234 3.13 25.22 -3.54
N ASP A 235 3.99 24.24 -3.78
CA ASP A 235 3.66 22.82 -3.91
C ASP A 235 4.77 21.97 -3.28
N LYS A 236 4.49 21.30 -2.16
CA LYS A 236 5.45 20.42 -1.46
C LYS A 236 5.96 19.26 -2.31
N GLY A 237 5.21 18.83 -3.32
CA GLY A 237 5.60 17.78 -4.26
C GLY A 237 6.18 18.29 -5.57
N ASN A 238 6.29 19.62 -5.77
CA ASN A 238 6.97 20.22 -6.92
C ASN A 238 7.74 21.49 -6.51
N MET A 239 8.82 21.29 -5.74
CA MET A 239 9.66 22.37 -5.23
C MET A 239 10.55 22.98 -6.31
N THR A 240 10.77 24.29 -6.22
CA THR A 240 11.82 25.02 -6.94
C THR A 240 13.22 24.67 -6.42
N THR A 241 14.28 24.98 -7.17
CA THR A 241 15.67 24.79 -6.71
C THR A 241 15.95 25.51 -5.39
N ASP A 242 15.42 26.71 -5.20
CA ASP A 242 15.63 27.50 -3.98
C ASP A 242 14.92 26.88 -2.76
N GLU A 243 13.72 26.32 -2.96
CA GLU A 243 13.00 25.57 -1.92
C GLU A 243 13.73 24.27 -1.59
N ILE A 244 14.25 23.56 -2.60
CA ILE A 244 15.06 22.35 -2.41
C ILE A 244 16.31 22.67 -1.58
N ASP A 245 17.06 23.72 -1.94
CA ASP A 245 18.27 24.10 -1.22
C ASP A 245 18.01 24.39 0.24
N LYS A 246 17.00 25.21 0.54
CA LYS A 246 16.60 25.51 1.93
C LYS A 246 16.20 24.25 2.70
N THR A 247 15.48 23.35 2.03
CA THR A 247 14.99 22.10 2.65
C THR A 247 16.14 21.15 2.98
N ILE A 248 17.08 20.99 2.05
CA ILE A 248 18.22 20.11 2.21
C ILE A 248 19.23 20.68 3.20
N ASP A 249 19.50 21.98 3.17
CA ASP A 249 20.40 22.63 4.13
C ASP A 249 19.85 22.53 5.56
N PHE A 250 18.54 22.66 5.74
CA PHE A 250 17.87 22.39 7.02
C PHE A 250 18.12 20.96 7.49
N LEU A 251 17.92 19.95 6.63
CA LEU A 251 18.15 18.54 6.97
C LEU A 251 19.62 18.25 7.30
N ILE A 252 20.56 18.80 6.53
CA ILE A 252 22.00 18.70 6.80
C ILE A 252 22.32 19.26 8.17
N LYS A 253 21.85 20.47 8.48
CA LYS A 253 22.06 21.11 9.77
C LYS A 253 21.49 20.26 10.91
N ALA A 254 20.24 19.82 10.80
CA ALA A 254 19.61 18.99 11.83
C ALA A 254 20.35 17.66 12.05
N LYS A 255 20.87 17.03 10.98
CA LYS A 255 21.69 15.83 11.06
C LYS A 255 23.03 16.09 11.76
N GLN A 256 23.74 17.15 11.39
CA GLN A 256 25.02 17.54 12.02
C GLN A 256 24.85 17.92 13.49
N GLU A 257 23.71 18.53 13.83
CA GLU A 257 23.33 18.81 15.21
C GLU A 257 22.91 17.54 15.96
N GLY A 258 22.79 16.38 15.30
CA GLY A 258 22.52 15.09 15.92
C GLY A 258 21.04 14.83 16.20
N GLN A 259 20.12 15.50 15.49
CA GLN A 259 18.68 15.32 15.70
C GLN A 259 18.22 13.90 15.36
N PHE A 260 18.68 13.36 14.23
CA PHE A 260 18.25 12.06 13.72
C PHE A 260 19.10 10.92 14.25
N ARG A 261 18.46 9.79 14.59
CA ARG A 261 19.12 8.54 14.94
C ARG A 261 19.61 7.77 13.71
N ALA A 262 18.74 7.69 12.70
CA ALA A 262 18.89 6.90 11.48
C ALA A 262 17.87 7.40 10.43
N PHE A 263 17.95 6.86 9.20
CA PHE A 263 16.97 7.07 8.13
C PHE A 263 16.68 5.73 7.46
N TRP A 264 15.41 5.43 7.17
CA TRP A 264 14.96 4.12 6.70
C TRP A 264 14.48 4.15 5.25
N LYS A 265 14.60 3.04 4.52
CA LYS A 265 14.12 2.89 3.12
C LYS A 265 13.09 1.80 2.95
N SER A 266 13.05 0.84 3.87
CA SER A 266 12.19 -0.33 3.79
C SER A 266 11.19 -0.37 4.95
N PHE A 267 10.12 -1.14 4.75
CA PHE A 267 9.08 -1.36 5.76
C PHE A 267 9.71 -1.91 7.04
N ASP A 268 10.54 -2.94 6.90
CA ASP A 268 11.18 -3.63 8.02
C ASP A 268 12.16 -2.73 8.79
N GLU A 269 12.92 -1.88 8.11
CA GLU A 269 13.78 -0.89 8.76
C GLU A 269 12.96 0.05 9.66
N SER A 270 11.85 0.58 9.15
CA SER A 270 10.98 1.49 9.92
C SER A 270 10.41 0.80 11.18
N VAL A 271 9.99 -0.46 11.07
CA VAL A 271 9.48 -1.28 12.19
C VAL A 271 10.57 -1.55 13.21
N ASN A 272 11.77 -1.92 12.75
CA ASN A 272 12.89 -2.27 13.63
C ASN A 272 13.36 -1.08 14.47
N LEU A 273 13.41 0.13 13.89
CA LEU A 273 13.77 1.36 14.62
C LEU A 273 12.81 1.68 15.77
N MET A 274 11.48 1.52 15.56
CA MET A 274 10.50 1.69 16.64
C MET A 274 10.56 0.56 17.66
N ALA A 275 10.71 -0.67 17.19
CA ALA A 275 10.67 -1.86 18.04
C ALA A 275 11.87 -1.92 19.00
N SER A 276 13.06 -1.48 18.56
CA SER A 276 14.25 -1.40 19.43
C SER A 276 14.16 -0.26 20.45
N GLY A 277 13.32 0.75 20.20
CA GLY A 277 13.24 1.96 21.02
C GLY A 277 14.37 2.96 20.78
N GLU A 278 15.21 2.73 19.76
CA GLU A 278 16.24 3.68 19.33
C GLU A 278 15.63 4.94 18.70
N VAL A 279 14.46 4.79 18.09
CA VAL A 279 13.64 5.88 17.56
C VAL A 279 12.31 5.89 18.30
N VAL A 280 11.89 7.08 18.73
CA VAL A 280 10.64 7.28 19.49
C VAL A 280 9.59 8.06 18.70
N ILE A 281 10.01 8.84 17.69
CA ILE A 281 9.14 9.55 16.74
C ILE A 281 9.78 9.45 15.35
N GLN A 282 9.02 9.01 14.35
CA GLN A 282 9.46 9.08 12.95
C GLN A 282 8.32 9.21 11.98
N SER A 283 8.58 9.79 10.81
CA SER A 283 7.72 9.56 9.65
C SER A 283 7.63 8.05 9.42
N MET A 284 6.42 7.54 9.25
CA MET A 284 6.20 6.11 9.23
C MET A 284 5.00 5.76 8.37
N TRP A 285 5.10 4.71 7.57
CA TRP A 285 3.93 4.15 6.88
C TRP A 285 2.93 3.62 7.90
N SER A 286 1.65 3.96 7.75
CA SER A 286 0.63 3.60 8.75
C SER A 286 0.58 2.09 9.08
N PRO A 287 0.72 1.17 8.12
CA PRO A 287 0.76 -0.27 8.40
C PRO A 287 1.97 -0.74 9.21
N ALA A 288 3.09 -0.02 9.13
CA ALA A 288 4.27 -0.34 9.94
C ALA A 288 3.98 -0.10 11.44
N VAL A 289 3.14 0.88 11.80
CA VAL A 289 2.71 1.11 13.19
C VAL A 289 1.90 -0.07 13.70
N ALA A 290 0.96 -0.58 12.89
CA ALA A 290 0.22 -1.80 13.22
C ALA A 290 1.15 -3.01 13.40
N ALA A 291 2.19 -3.14 12.57
CA ALA A 291 3.19 -4.19 12.73
C ALA A 291 4.00 -4.08 14.02
N VAL A 292 4.37 -2.87 14.47
CA VAL A 292 5.01 -2.67 15.78
C VAL A 292 4.07 -3.08 16.92
N ARG A 293 2.80 -2.66 16.86
CA ARG A 293 1.78 -3.04 17.85
C ARG A 293 1.54 -4.55 17.91
N SER A 294 1.55 -5.23 16.77
CA SER A 294 1.41 -6.71 16.70
C SER A 294 2.54 -7.46 17.43
N LYS A 295 3.68 -6.80 17.70
CA LYS A 295 4.78 -7.32 18.52
C LYS A 295 4.61 -7.04 20.02
N GLY A 296 3.47 -6.47 20.44
CA GLY A 296 3.20 -6.08 21.82
C GLY A 296 3.88 -4.79 22.27
N ILE A 297 4.37 -3.98 21.32
CA ILE A 297 5.10 -2.74 21.61
C ILE A 297 4.16 -1.55 21.40
N PRO A 298 3.98 -0.65 22.39
CA PRO A 298 3.13 0.53 22.23
C PRO A 298 3.64 1.42 21.09
N CYS A 299 2.80 1.66 20.09
CA CYS A 299 3.12 2.54 18.98
C CYS A 299 1.82 3.15 18.46
N VAL A 300 1.74 4.47 18.39
CA VAL A 300 0.51 5.18 17.99
C VAL A 300 0.71 5.97 16.72
N TYR A 301 -0.40 6.21 16.03
CA TYR A 301 -0.47 7.03 14.83
C TYR A 301 -1.46 8.16 15.04
N GLN A 302 -1.03 9.41 14.90
CA GLN A 302 -1.87 10.56 15.26
C GLN A 302 -2.20 11.44 14.05
N PRO A 303 -3.44 11.97 13.98
CA PRO A 303 -3.77 13.04 13.04
C PRO A 303 -3.06 14.32 13.49
N LEU A 304 -2.06 14.75 12.72
CA LEU A 304 -1.31 15.99 12.99
C LEU A 304 -2.01 17.18 12.33
N LYS A 305 -1.78 18.38 12.87
CA LYS A 305 -2.47 19.61 12.41
C LYS A 305 -2.22 19.94 10.94
N GLU A 306 -1.05 19.56 10.40
CA GLU A 306 -0.69 19.78 9.00
C GLU A 306 -1.32 18.75 8.04
N GLY A 307 -1.91 17.67 8.55
CA GLY A 307 -2.45 16.58 7.74
C GLY A 307 -1.43 15.50 7.40
N TYR A 308 -1.75 14.74 6.34
CA TYR A 308 -1.08 13.50 5.95
C TYR A 308 -0.33 13.63 4.62
N ARG A 309 0.76 12.87 4.46
CA ARG A 309 1.40 12.57 3.17
C ARG A 309 0.77 11.30 2.58
N ALA A 310 0.12 11.38 1.43
CA ALA A 310 -0.51 10.23 0.79
C ALA A 310 0.35 9.56 -0.28
N TRP A 311 0.03 8.32 -0.58
CA TRP A 311 0.62 7.55 -1.67
C TRP A 311 -0.38 6.53 -2.19
N GLY A 312 -0.23 6.12 -3.44
CA GLY A 312 -1.06 5.11 -4.08
C GLY A 312 -0.22 4.21 -4.97
N GLY A 313 -0.49 2.90 -4.91
CA GLY A 313 0.11 1.86 -5.75
C GLY A 313 -0.82 1.44 -6.87
N GLY A 314 -0.24 0.88 -7.93
CA GLY A 314 -0.99 0.30 -9.03
C GLY A 314 -0.19 -0.71 -9.84
N LEU A 315 -0.91 -1.53 -10.60
CA LEU A 315 -0.34 -2.50 -11.53
C LEU A 315 -0.31 -1.90 -12.93
N GLY A 316 0.88 -1.77 -13.51
CA GLY A 316 1.10 -1.42 -14.91
C GLY A 316 1.45 -2.64 -15.76
N LEU A 317 1.07 -2.62 -17.04
CA LEU A 317 1.39 -3.67 -18.00
C LEU A 317 2.68 -3.33 -18.74
N ALA A 318 3.64 -4.26 -18.78
CA ALA A 318 4.85 -4.08 -19.57
C ALA A 318 4.53 -3.95 -21.07
N ALA A 319 5.26 -3.10 -21.78
CA ALA A 319 4.98 -2.78 -23.18
C ALA A 319 5.10 -3.98 -24.14
N HIS A 320 5.86 -5.03 -23.80
CA HIS A 320 6.00 -6.22 -24.66
C HIS A 320 4.87 -7.23 -24.53
N LEU A 321 3.99 -7.10 -23.53
CA LEU A 321 2.90 -8.06 -23.33
C LEU A 321 1.95 -8.06 -24.53
N LYS A 322 1.64 -9.26 -25.03
CA LYS A 322 0.75 -9.49 -26.17
C LYS A 322 0.11 -10.87 -26.12
N GLY A 323 -0.98 -11.04 -26.86
CA GLY A 323 -1.70 -12.32 -26.97
C GLY A 323 -2.07 -12.90 -25.60
N ALA A 324 -1.90 -14.20 -25.44
CA ALA A 324 -2.32 -14.91 -24.23
C ALA A 324 -1.70 -14.37 -22.92
N GLN A 325 -0.47 -13.86 -22.95
CA GLN A 325 0.15 -13.26 -21.75
C GLN A 325 -0.53 -11.94 -21.36
N LEU A 326 -0.92 -11.12 -22.34
CA LEU A 326 -1.66 -9.89 -22.11
C LEU A 326 -3.06 -10.19 -21.58
N ASP A 327 -3.74 -11.18 -22.15
CA ASP A 327 -5.08 -11.61 -21.70
C ASP A 327 -5.04 -12.12 -20.25
N ALA A 328 -4.05 -12.94 -19.90
CA ALA A 328 -3.84 -13.39 -18.52
C ALA A 328 -3.52 -12.24 -17.57
N ALA A 329 -2.78 -11.22 -18.01
CA ALA A 329 -2.49 -10.03 -17.21
C ALA A 329 -3.77 -9.21 -16.90
N TYR A 330 -4.66 -9.02 -17.89
CA TYR A 330 -5.97 -8.40 -17.65
C TYR A 330 -6.83 -9.23 -16.69
N GLU A 331 -6.83 -10.55 -16.84
CA GLU A 331 -7.59 -11.43 -15.93
C GLU A 331 -7.04 -11.37 -14.50
N TYR A 332 -5.72 -11.37 -14.34
CA TYR A 332 -5.06 -11.17 -13.05
C TYR A 332 -5.43 -9.84 -12.41
N ILE A 333 -5.40 -8.73 -13.15
CA ILE A 333 -5.78 -7.40 -12.66
C ILE A 333 -7.25 -7.37 -12.22
N ASN A 334 -8.15 -7.95 -13.03
CA ASN A 334 -9.56 -8.06 -12.68
C ASN A 334 -9.78 -8.91 -11.42
N TRP A 335 -9.05 -10.02 -11.28
CA TRP A 335 -9.06 -10.82 -10.07
C TRP A 335 -8.53 -10.06 -8.86
N TYR A 336 -7.46 -9.28 -9.03
CA TYR A 336 -6.89 -8.46 -7.95
C TYR A 336 -7.94 -7.49 -7.39
N LEU A 337 -8.68 -6.82 -8.27
CA LEU A 337 -9.76 -5.89 -7.89
C LEU A 337 -11.08 -6.57 -7.49
N SER A 338 -11.18 -7.90 -7.60
CA SER A 338 -12.43 -8.61 -7.29
C SER A 338 -12.80 -8.64 -5.81
N GLY A 339 -11.86 -8.30 -4.93
CA GLY A 339 -12.14 -7.98 -3.53
C GLY A 339 -11.28 -8.75 -2.53
N TRP A 340 -10.90 -10.00 -2.82
CA TRP A 340 -10.10 -10.80 -1.87
C TRP A 340 -8.76 -10.14 -1.54
N VAL A 341 -8.00 -9.69 -2.55
CA VAL A 341 -6.70 -9.04 -2.33
C VAL A 341 -6.86 -7.71 -1.59
N GLY A 342 -7.86 -6.92 -1.97
CA GLY A 342 -8.20 -5.67 -1.28
C GLY A 342 -8.48 -5.88 0.21
N ALA A 343 -9.32 -6.86 0.56
CA ALA A 343 -9.60 -7.21 1.95
C ALA A 343 -8.38 -7.79 2.70
N TYR A 344 -7.57 -8.61 2.02
CA TYR A 344 -6.34 -9.16 2.58
C TYR A 344 -5.36 -8.06 2.97
N LEU A 345 -5.13 -7.08 2.09
CA LEU A 345 -4.25 -5.94 2.37
C LEU A 345 -4.88 -4.96 3.37
N ASN A 346 -6.22 -4.83 3.40
CA ASN A 346 -6.89 -4.00 4.39
C ASN A 346 -6.65 -4.47 5.84
N ARG A 347 -6.53 -5.78 6.06
CA ARG A 347 -6.12 -6.36 7.36
C ARG A 347 -4.69 -6.00 7.80
N GLN A 348 -3.88 -5.40 6.93
CA GLN A 348 -2.60 -4.80 7.29
C GLN A 348 -2.70 -3.29 7.57
N GLY A 349 -3.86 -2.68 7.27
CA GLY A 349 -4.12 -1.26 7.44
C GLY A 349 -4.11 -0.44 6.14
N TYR A 350 -3.96 -1.05 4.97
CA TYR A 350 -4.06 -0.37 3.67
C TYR A 350 -5.52 -0.12 3.25
N TYR A 351 -5.78 0.91 2.44
CA TYR A 351 -7.09 1.06 1.78
C TYR A 351 -7.03 0.46 0.38
N SER A 352 -8.07 -0.28 -0.01
CA SER A 352 -8.17 -0.82 -1.36
C SER A 352 -8.67 0.26 -2.31
N ALA A 353 -8.10 0.36 -3.50
CA ALA A 353 -8.60 1.25 -4.53
C ALA A 353 -10.00 0.85 -5.04
N ALA A 354 -10.44 -0.40 -4.80
CA ALA A 354 -11.79 -0.89 -5.05
C ALA A 354 -12.49 -1.25 -3.72
N MET A 355 -12.75 -0.23 -2.90
CA MET A 355 -13.31 -0.39 -1.55
C MET A 355 -14.61 -1.21 -1.51
N GLU A 356 -15.48 -1.05 -2.52
CA GLU A 356 -16.77 -1.75 -2.59
C GLU A 356 -16.60 -3.27 -2.72
N THR A 357 -15.68 -3.73 -3.57
CA THR A 357 -15.41 -5.16 -3.74
C THR A 357 -14.67 -5.72 -2.54
N ALA A 358 -13.70 -4.98 -1.98
CA ALA A 358 -13.00 -5.37 -0.77
C ALA A 358 -13.95 -5.58 0.42
N LYS A 359 -14.93 -4.70 0.61
CA LYS A 359 -15.94 -4.80 1.69
C LYS A 359 -16.67 -6.14 1.72
N GLN A 360 -16.90 -6.76 0.56
CA GLN A 360 -17.61 -8.03 0.45
C GLN A 360 -16.83 -9.22 1.04
N HIS A 361 -15.52 -9.06 1.24
CA HIS A 361 -14.62 -10.05 1.83
C HIS A 361 -14.18 -9.70 3.25
N MET A 362 -14.86 -8.74 3.89
CA MET A 362 -14.61 -8.29 5.24
C MET A 362 -15.84 -8.50 6.11
N SER A 363 -15.63 -8.82 7.38
CA SER A 363 -16.71 -8.76 8.37
C SER A 363 -17.13 -7.31 8.63
N ALA A 364 -18.33 -7.12 9.17
CA ALA A 364 -18.80 -5.79 9.56
C ALA A 364 -17.89 -5.15 10.62
N ASP A 365 -17.28 -5.95 11.49
CA ASP A 365 -16.36 -5.46 12.52
C ASP A 365 -15.02 -5.01 11.93
N GLU A 366 -14.44 -5.80 11.02
CA GLU A 366 -13.23 -5.42 10.28
C GLU A 366 -13.45 -4.11 9.49
N TRP A 367 -14.58 -3.99 8.79
CA TRP A 367 -14.91 -2.77 8.05
C TRP A 367 -15.13 -1.57 8.99
N GLY A 368 -15.86 -1.79 10.08
CA GLY A 368 -16.14 -0.78 11.08
C GLY A 368 -14.85 -0.22 11.70
N PHE A 369 -13.92 -1.10 12.08
CA PHE A 369 -12.63 -0.71 12.64
C PHE A 369 -11.72 -0.04 11.60
N TRP A 370 -11.48 -0.71 10.47
CA TRP A 370 -10.47 -0.25 9.52
C TRP A 370 -10.90 0.95 8.70
N VAL A 371 -12.17 1.05 8.33
CA VAL A 371 -12.64 2.09 7.40
C VAL A 371 -13.44 3.15 8.13
N GLU A 372 -14.42 2.75 8.93
CA GLU A 372 -15.33 3.68 9.61
C GLU A 372 -14.74 4.24 10.92
N GLY A 373 -13.58 3.76 11.37
CA GLY A 373 -12.91 4.20 12.59
C GLY A 373 -13.67 3.87 13.88
N LYS A 374 -14.60 2.91 13.85
CA LYS A 374 -15.40 2.50 15.01
C LYS A 374 -14.58 1.64 15.98
N PRO A 375 -14.93 1.61 17.28
CA PRO A 375 -14.35 0.66 18.21
C PRO A 375 -14.59 -0.78 17.73
N ALA A 376 -13.54 -1.61 17.79
CA ALA A 376 -13.63 -3.03 17.47
C ALA A 376 -14.61 -3.73 18.42
N GLN A 377 -15.53 -4.53 17.87
CA GLN A 377 -16.49 -5.32 18.63
C GLN A 377 -15.86 -6.62 19.15
N GLY A 378 -14.91 -7.19 18.39
CA GLY A 378 -14.12 -8.36 18.74
C GLY A 378 -12.61 -8.14 18.54
N ASP A 379 -11.87 -9.24 18.48
CA ASP A 379 -10.45 -9.21 18.12
C ASP A 379 -10.30 -8.94 16.61
N ILE A 380 -9.49 -7.94 16.25
CA ILE A 380 -9.11 -7.68 14.86
C ILE A 380 -7.85 -8.47 14.54
N LEU A 381 -7.88 -9.22 13.45
CA LEU A 381 -6.79 -10.10 13.04
C LEU A 381 -5.95 -9.47 11.91
N ALA A 382 -4.64 -9.71 11.97
CA ALA A 382 -3.74 -9.54 10.85
C ALA A 382 -4.02 -10.60 9.75
N PRO A 383 -3.50 -10.45 8.53
CA PRO A 383 -3.80 -11.39 7.43
C PRO A 383 -3.31 -12.82 7.70
N ASP A 384 -2.31 -13.00 8.57
CA ASP A 384 -1.80 -14.31 9.00
C ASP A 384 -2.62 -14.93 10.15
N GLY A 385 -3.72 -14.29 10.54
CA GLY A 385 -4.63 -14.75 11.59
C GLY A 385 -4.20 -14.40 13.01
N LYS A 386 -3.06 -13.71 13.20
CA LYS A 386 -2.66 -13.24 14.53
C LYS A 386 -3.56 -12.09 14.99
N VAL A 387 -3.84 -12.06 16.29
CA VAL A 387 -4.55 -10.92 16.89
C VAL A 387 -3.68 -9.68 16.81
N MET A 388 -4.19 -8.65 16.13
CA MET A 388 -3.55 -7.35 16.01
C MET A 388 -4.14 -6.37 17.03
N GLU A 389 -5.47 -6.32 17.17
CA GLU A 389 -6.15 -5.46 18.14
C GLU A 389 -7.23 -6.23 18.89
N LYS A 390 -7.57 -5.75 20.10
CA LYS A 390 -8.59 -6.33 20.97
C LYS A 390 -9.90 -5.56 20.88
N ALA A 391 -10.98 -6.20 21.32
CA ALA A 391 -12.28 -5.54 21.47
C ALA A 391 -12.16 -4.22 22.27
N GLY A 392 -12.82 -3.18 21.78
CA GLY A 392 -12.76 -1.82 22.30
C GLY A 392 -11.65 -0.94 21.71
N ALA A 393 -10.68 -1.51 20.97
CA ALA A 393 -9.65 -0.72 20.30
C ALA A 393 -10.26 0.17 19.20
N VAL A 394 -9.70 1.37 19.03
CA VAL A 394 -10.10 2.33 17.99
C VAL A 394 -8.94 2.51 17.01
N ARG A 395 -9.24 2.67 15.71
CA ARG A 395 -8.21 2.88 14.71
C ARG A 395 -7.51 4.23 14.93
N ASP A 396 -6.22 4.15 15.21
CA ASP A 396 -5.33 5.31 15.27
C ASP A 396 -5.30 6.08 13.95
N GLY A 397 -5.22 7.41 14.06
CA GLY A 397 -5.27 8.33 12.93
C GLY A 397 -6.69 8.69 12.46
N GLY A 398 -7.75 8.03 12.97
CA GLY A 398 -9.13 8.33 12.59
C GLY A 398 -9.66 7.46 11.45
N SER A 399 -10.89 7.77 11.01
CA SER A 399 -11.56 7.06 9.92
C SER A 399 -10.86 7.25 8.56
N PHE A 400 -11.25 6.45 7.58
CA PHE A 400 -10.83 6.62 6.20
C PHE A 400 -11.07 8.06 5.70
N GLU A 401 -12.27 8.60 5.91
CA GLU A 401 -12.66 9.94 5.49
C GLU A 401 -11.85 11.02 6.21
N GLU A 402 -11.60 10.86 7.51
CA GLU A 402 -10.80 11.81 8.29
C GLU A 402 -9.34 11.84 7.82
N ARG A 403 -8.77 10.67 7.50
CA ARG A 403 -7.38 10.53 7.06
C ARG A 403 -7.20 11.02 5.63
N MET A 404 -7.97 10.47 4.70
CA MET A 404 -7.86 10.82 3.28
C MET A 404 -8.41 12.21 2.98
N GLY A 405 -9.34 12.74 3.78
CA GLY A 405 -9.85 14.10 3.66
C GLY A 405 -8.87 15.18 4.16
N LYS A 406 -7.78 14.78 4.83
CA LYS A 406 -6.73 15.66 5.34
C LYS A 406 -5.37 15.40 4.70
N VAL A 407 -5.34 14.93 3.46
CA VAL A 407 -4.10 14.78 2.70
C VAL A 407 -3.56 16.16 2.34
N ALA A 408 -2.34 16.46 2.75
CA ALA A 408 -1.64 17.71 2.45
C ALA A 408 -0.88 17.63 1.13
N CYS A 409 -0.24 16.48 0.87
CA CYS A 409 0.50 16.22 -0.36
C CYS A 409 0.53 14.72 -0.67
N TRP A 410 0.73 14.40 -1.95
CA TRP A 410 1.00 13.05 -2.45
C TRP A 410 2.50 12.88 -2.70
N ASN A 411 2.99 11.64 -2.55
CA ASN A 411 4.31 11.25 -3.06
C ASN A 411 4.49 11.73 -4.51
N SER A 412 5.69 12.20 -4.86
CA SER A 412 5.83 12.99 -6.08
C SER A 412 7.21 12.88 -6.72
N VAL A 413 7.21 13.04 -8.05
CA VAL A 413 8.40 13.40 -8.83
C VAL A 413 8.23 14.84 -9.25
N MET A 414 9.12 15.69 -8.76
CA MET A 414 9.18 17.10 -9.12
C MET A 414 9.89 17.32 -10.45
N ASP A 415 9.70 18.50 -11.05
CA ASP A 415 10.35 18.86 -12.31
C ASP A 415 11.88 18.91 -12.14
N GLU A 416 12.35 19.34 -10.97
CA GLU A 416 13.76 19.39 -10.59
C GLU A 416 14.28 18.09 -9.92
N ASP A 417 13.66 16.92 -10.18
CA ASP A 417 13.96 15.65 -9.51
C ASP A 417 15.45 15.27 -9.52
N ARG A 418 16.14 15.46 -10.66
CA ARG A 418 17.57 15.16 -10.76
C ARG A 418 18.42 16.02 -9.83
N TYR A 419 18.08 17.30 -9.72
CA TYR A 419 18.75 18.24 -8.83
C TYR A 419 18.45 17.90 -7.37
N MET A 420 17.18 17.64 -7.06
CA MET A 420 16.72 17.21 -5.74
C MET A 420 17.44 15.94 -5.27
N VAL A 421 17.48 14.89 -6.10
CA VAL A 421 18.16 13.62 -5.75
C VAL A 421 19.64 13.83 -5.47
N ARG A 422 20.31 14.72 -6.24
CA ARG A 422 21.72 15.06 -5.97
C ARG A 422 21.87 15.70 -4.59
N ARG A 423 21.05 16.70 -4.27
CA ARG A 423 21.09 17.40 -2.97
C ARG A 423 20.69 16.47 -1.81
N TRP A 424 19.73 15.57 -2.02
CA TRP A 424 19.40 14.53 -1.06
C TRP A 424 20.59 13.62 -0.74
N ASN A 425 21.36 13.21 -1.75
CA ASN A 425 22.57 12.41 -1.54
C ASN A 425 23.64 13.18 -0.74
N GLU A 426 23.77 14.49 -0.94
CA GLU A 426 24.64 15.34 -0.13
C GLU A 426 24.19 15.33 1.35
N PHE A 427 22.89 15.43 1.61
CA PHE A 427 22.33 15.27 2.96
C PHE A 427 22.65 13.92 3.60
N ILE A 428 22.45 12.82 2.86
CA ILE A 428 22.75 11.48 3.36
C ILE A 428 24.26 11.28 3.63
N ALA A 429 25.13 11.97 2.89
CA ALA A 429 26.58 11.91 3.08
C ALA A 429 27.12 12.83 4.20
N ALA A 430 26.37 13.88 4.59
CA ALA A 430 26.82 14.97 5.48
C ALA A 430 27.08 14.61 6.95
#